data_AF-A0A2V6PRP7-F1
#
_entry.id   AF-A0A2V6PRP7-F1
#
_cell.length_a   1.000
_cell.length_b   1.000
_cell.length_c   1.000
_cell.angle_alpha   90.00
_cell.angle_beta   90.00
_cell.angle_gamma   90.00
#
_symmetry.space_group_name_H-M   'P 1'
#
loop_
_entity.id
_entity.type
_entity.pdbx_description
1 polymer ?
#
loop_
_entity_poly.entity_id
_entity_poly.type
_entity_poly.pdbx_seq_one_letter_code
_entity_poly.pdbx_strand_id
1 'polypeptide(L)'
;EPIHYPFAFSTNRILQYINRQLVKAKPEFHKKTFLKPLHRTAEFCSTCHKVSIPQELNKYKEFLRGQNHYDTYLLSGVSGHGARSFYYPEKAVKNCAGCHMPLKESDDFGANFFNPTNTAARYVHNHLFPAANTGVAHLRGQPDIVKAHQEFLKGCARVDIFGVKEGGTIDSPLTAPLRPKAPGLRPGRTYLLEVVLRTLKLGHPLTQGTADSNEVWTDAKITSGGKVLGRSGGLGPCNEVDPWAHFVNLYMLDRDGHRIDRRNPQDIFTPLYNHQIPPGAAQVVHYSFTVPENQSGSLTVEIKLQYRKFDAVYMNYVFGTNYTAGATLTVTNDLPITTIAEDRMTFPVEGDVKSEIQNPKSEIPEWQRWNDYGIGLLLEGDRGSEKGELIQASQAFAQVERLGHADGPLNLARVYFKEGRLDDAAAALQRAVRFDPPAPRWTVAWLTGLVNKQNGFLDEAIQQFRSILEDRYAELGRRGFDFSKDYEVINELGQTYFELAKKERGNPERQKELMRKAVEQFQKTLTLDSENSAAHYNLALIHAQLGDEQEAAYHRKEHEKYLADYNAADRAISIARRASPAANQAAQATVIYPLQRRGAPGFPLEIAVKTVLSAQ
;
A
#
# COMPACT_ATOMS: atom_id res chain seq x y z
N GLU A 1 -39.54 6.76 2.49
CA GLU A 1 -38.99 8.11 2.20
C GLU A 1 -38.78 8.89 3.49
N PRO A 2 -37.81 9.82 3.55
CA PRO A 2 -37.62 10.66 4.73
C PRO A 2 -38.82 11.60 4.96
N ILE A 3 -39.20 11.82 6.22
CA ILE A 3 -40.27 12.78 6.53
C ILE A 3 -39.71 14.21 6.40
N HIS A 4 -40.36 15.04 5.59
CA HIS A 4 -39.92 16.39 5.30
C HIS A 4 -40.59 17.42 6.22
N TYR A 5 -39.90 18.55 6.45
CA TYR A 5 -40.52 19.72 7.08
C TYR A 5 -41.64 20.27 6.18
N PRO A 6 -42.67 20.92 6.76
CA PRO A 6 -43.65 21.67 5.99
C PRO A 6 -42.98 22.59 4.96
N PHE A 7 -43.56 22.63 3.76
CA PHE A 7 -43.11 23.50 2.67
C PHE A 7 -41.71 23.19 2.07
N ALA A 8 -41.13 22.01 2.34
CA ALA A 8 -39.81 21.63 1.82
C ALA A 8 -39.67 21.73 0.29
N PHE A 9 -40.76 21.47 -0.45
CA PHE A 9 -40.79 21.53 -1.91
C PHE A 9 -41.58 22.72 -2.45
N SER A 10 -41.96 23.67 -1.57
CA SER A 10 -42.70 24.85 -2.02
C SER A 10 -41.79 25.74 -2.88
N THR A 11 -42.31 26.22 -4.01
CA THR A 11 -41.65 27.25 -4.83
C THR A 11 -41.97 28.67 -4.34
N ASN A 12 -42.91 28.82 -3.39
CA ASN A 12 -43.26 30.11 -2.80
C ASN A 12 -42.16 30.56 -1.82
N ARG A 13 -41.62 31.77 -2.05
CA ARG A 13 -40.50 32.31 -1.26
C ARG A 13 -40.80 32.45 0.24
N ILE A 14 -42.03 32.81 0.61
CA ILE A 14 -42.43 32.96 2.02
C ILE A 14 -42.48 31.60 2.68
N LEU A 15 -43.09 30.60 2.03
CA LEU A 15 -43.17 29.25 2.56
C LEU A 15 -41.78 28.58 2.65
N GLN A 16 -40.88 28.84 1.70
CA GLN A 16 -39.48 28.43 1.81
C GLN A 16 -38.75 29.12 2.96
N TYR A 17 -39.03 30.40 3.23
CA TYR A 17 -38.46 31.07 4.38
C TYR A 17 -38.95 30.43 5.69
N ILE A 18 -40.24 30.13 5.80
CA ILE A 18 -40.81 29.41 6.95
C ILE A 18 -40.16 28.04 7.10
N ASN A 19 -40.03 27.27 6.02
CA ASN A 19 -39.33 25.99 6.03
C ASN A 19 -37.91 26.12 6.60
N ARG A 20 -37.13 27.10 6.14
CA ARG A 20 -35.78 27.37 6.64
C ARG A 20 -35.76 27.68 8.14
N GLN A 21 -36.74 28.44 8.65
CA GLN A 21 -36.83 28.71 10.09
C GLN A 21 -37.20 27.44 10.88
N LEU A 22 -38.12 26.61 10.37
CA LEU A 22 -38.48 25.34 11.01
C LEU A 22 -37.28 24.39 11.11
N VAL A 23 -36.46 24.29 10.04
CA VAL A 23 -35.22 23.49 10.05
C VAL A 23 -34.25 24.00 11.12
N LYS A 24 -34.07 25.33 11.22
CA LYS A 24 -33.17 25.94 12.20
C LYS A 24 -33.69 25.86 13.64
N ALA A 25 -35.01 25.93 13.85
CA ALA A 25 -35.63 25.90 15.17
C ALA A 25 -35.70 24.49 15.77
N LYS A 26 -35.82 23.45 14.94
CA LYS A 26 -35.88 22.05 15.40
C LYS A 26 -34.86 21.13 14.70
N PRO A 27 -33.55 21.45 14.75
CA PRO A 27 -32.53 20.74 13.97
C PRO A 27 -32.44 19.24 14.29
N GLU A 28 -32.89 18.81 15.47
CA GLU A 28 -32.98 17.39 15.84
C GLU A 28 -33.82 16.55 14.87
N PHE A 29 -34.95 17.09 14.37
CA PHE A 29 -35.77 16.37 13.40
C PHE A 29 -35.01 16.18 12.09
N HIS A 30 -34.28 17.21 11.64
CA HIS A 30 -33.42 17.11 10.46
C HIS A 30 -32.31 16.07 10.67
N LYS A 31 -31.64 16.09 11.82
CA LYS A 31 -30.59 15.14 12.19
C LYS A 31 -31.10 13.71 12.25
N LYS A 32 -32.23 13.43 12.91
CA LYS A 32 -32.79 12.07 13.01
C LYS A 32 -33.23 11.54 11.64
N THR A 33 -33.75 12.41 10.79
CA THR A 33 -34.20 12.05 9.44
C THR A 33 -33.01 11.75 8.51
N PHE A 34 -32.01 12.63 8.46
CA PHE A 34 -30.95 12.61 7.43
C PHE A 34 -29.56 12.16 7.92
N LEU A 35 -29.28 12.13 9.22
CA LEU A 35 -28.00 11.70 9.77
C LEU A 35 -28.15 10.36 10.52
N LYS A 36 -27.88 9.27 9.81
CA LYS A 36 -27.91 7.91 10.37
C LYS A 36 -26.56 7.56 11.01
N PRO A 37 -26.51 6.63 11.99
CA PRO A 37 -25.24 6.17 12.58
C PRO A 37 -24.22 5.73 11.54
N LEU A 38 -24.66 5.07 10.45
CA LEU A 38 -23.84 4.64 9.32
C LEU A 38 -22.97 5.78 8.75
N HIS A 39 -23.48 7.01 8.64
CA HIS A 39 -22.74 8.14 8.06
C HIS A 39 -21.49 8.55 8.86
N ARG A 40 -21.28 7.98 10.06
CA ARG A 40 -20.11 8.21 10.91
C ARG A 40 -19.11 7.05 10.88
N THR A 41 -19.38 6.00 10.11
CA THR A 41 -18.57 4.79 10.07
C THR A 41 -17.83 4.67 8.73
N ALA A 42 -16.83 3.79 8.66
CA ALA A 42 -16.07 3.57 7.43
C ALA A 42 -16.90 2.84 6.35
N GLU A 43 -17.90 2.07 6.76
CA GLU A 43 -18.86 1.35 5.94
C GLU A 43 -19.70 2.31 5.06
N PHE A 44 -19.91 3.57 5.49
CA PHE A 44 -20.53 4.55 4.61
C PHE A 44 -19.66 4.85 3.38
N CYS A 45 -18.35 4.93 3.55
CA CYS A 45 -17.45 5.12 2.42
C CYS A 45 -17.30 3.84 1.58
N SER A 46 -17.47 2.66 2.20
CA SER A 46 -17.30 1.38 1.49
C SER A 46 -18.35 1.16 0.40
N THR A 47 -19.53 1.80 0.47
CA THR A 47 -20.56 1.72 -0.57
C THR A 47 -20.06 2.17 -1.96
N CYS A 48 -19.01 2.98 -2.01
CA CYS A 48 -18.36 3.41 -3.25
C CYS A 48 -16.88 3.03 -3.33
N HIS A 49 -16.23 2.71 -2.21
CA HIS A 49 -14.80 2.38 -2.13
C HIS A 49 -14.48 0.89 -1.92
N LYS A 50 -15.50 0.03 -1.85
CA LYS A 50 -15.41 -1.43 -1.94
C LYS A 50 -16.47 -1.90 -2.95
N VAL A 51 -16.06 -2.04 -4.20
CA VAL A 51 -16.94 -2.27 -5.34
C VAL A 51 -16.55 -3.51 -6.11
N SER A 52 -17.54 -4.07 -6.79
CA SER A 52 -17.40 -5.17 -7.73
C SER A 52 -17.88 -4.74 -9.12
N ILE A 53 -17.43 -5.46 -10.13
CA ILE A 53 -17.84 -5.28 -11.52
C ILE A 53 -18.75 -6.46 -11.84
N PRO A 54 -20.07 -6.25 -11.99
CA PRO A 54 -21.01 -7.34 -12.19
C PRO A 54 -20.97 -7.86 -13.63
N GLN A 55 -21.51 -9.06 -13.86
CA GLN A 55 -21.49 -9.71 -15.18
C GLN A 55 -22.13 -8.87 -16.29
N GLU A 56 -23.16 -8.10 -15.95
CA GLU A 56 -23.83 -7.20 -16.90
C GLU A 56 -22.86 -6.14 -17.45
N LEU A 57 -21.82 -5.80 -16.71
CA LEU A 57 -20.78 -4.86 -17.13
C LEU A 57 -19.57 -5.58 -17.74
N ASN A 58 -19.00 -6.59 -17.06
CA ASN A 58 -17.77 -7.26 -17.52
C ASN A 58 -17.96 -8.35 -18.59
N LYS A 59 -19.21 -8.80 -18.82
CA LYS A 59 -19.60 -9.84 -19.80
C LYS A 59 -18.84 -11.17 -19.66
N TYR A 60 -18.41 -11.51 -18.45
CA TYR A 60 -17.56 -12.66 -18.15
C TYR A 60 -17.97 -13.39 -16.87
N LYS A 61 -17.64 -12.87 -15.67
CA LYS A 61 -17.97 -13.48 -14.38
C LYS A 61 -19.07 -12.72 -13.65
N GLU A 62 -19.86 -13.44 -12.85
CA GLU A 62 -20.83 -12.86 -11.90
C GLU A 62 -20.20 -11.78 -11.02
N PHE A 63 -18.96 -12.04 -10.59
CA PHE A 63 -18.20 -11.15 -9.75
C PHE A 63 -16.77 -11.00 -10.27
N LEU A 64 -16.36 -9.75 -10.46
CA LEU A 64 -14.95 -9.36 -10.52
C LEU A 64 -14.70 -8.25 -9.49
N ARG A 65 -13.56 -8.31 -8.82
CA ARG A 65 -13.15 -7.29 -7.87
C ARG A 65 -12.81 -6.00 -8.61
N GLY A 66 -13.51 -4.91 -8.27
CA GLY A 66 -13.09 -3.56 -8.60
C GLY A 66 -12.19 -2.98 -7.50
N GLN A 67 -12.42 -1.72 -7.13
CA GLN A 67 -11.66 -1.08 -6.05
C GLN A 67 -12.07 -1.65 -4.69
N ASN A 68 -11.11 -1.87 -3.80
CA ASN A 68 -11.38 -2.26 -2.41
C ASN A 68 -10.41 -1.57 -1.45
N HIS A 69 -10.85 -0.46 -0.88
CA HIS A 69 -10.12 0.30 0.14
C HIS A 69 -10.51 -0.12 1.53
N TYR A 70 -11.79 -0.43 1.70
CA TYR A 70 -12.39 -0.68 2.99
C TYR A 70 -11.67 -1.81 3.71
N ASP A 71 -11.40 -2.92 3.03
CA ASP A 71 -10.75 -4.07 3.67
C ASP A 71 -9.30 -3.79 4.04
N THR A 72 -8.53 -3.19 3.12
CA THR A 72 -7.15 -2.79 3.41
C THR A 72 -7.07 -1.79 4.56
N TYR A 73 -8.05 -0.90 4.69
CA TYR A 73 -8.19 -0.01 5.83
C TYR A 73 -8.57 -0.75 7.10
N LEU A 74 -9.62 -1.58 7.05
CA LEU A 74 -10.08 -2.38 8.18
C LEU A 74 -8.94 -3.20 8.75
N LEU A 75 -8.16 -3.88 7.91
CA LEU A 75 -7.03 -4.73 8.31
C LEU A 75 -5.72 -3.97 8.59
N SER A 76 -5.71 -2.64 8.52
CA SER A 76 -4.53 -1.84 8.85
C SER A 76 -4.38 -1.62 10.36
N GLY A 77 -3.14 -1.35 10.80
CA GLY A 77 -2.88 -0.88 12.15
C GLY A 77 -3.43 0.53 12.39
N VAL A 78 -3.68 1.29 11.31
CA VAL A 78 -4.25 2.65 11.38
C VAL A 78 -5.71 2.64 11.81
N SER A 79 -6.51 1.68 11.34
CA SER A 79 -7.91 1.52 11.79
C SER A 79 -8.00 1.06 13.25
N GLY A 80 -6.92 0.46 13.76
CA GLY A 80 -6.90 -0.20 15.06
C GLY A 80 -7.50 -1.60 15.08
N HIS A 81 -7.87 -2.17 13.93
CA HIS A 81 -8.43 -3.52 13.88
C HIS A 81 -7.47 -4.59 13.35
N GLY A 82 -6.37 -4.24 12.67
CA GLY A 82 -5.41 -5.23 12.14
C GLY A 82 -4.24 -5.53 13.08
N ALA A 83 -4.08 -6.78 13.53
CA ALA A 83 -3.05 -7.21 14.48
C ALA A 83 -1.67 -7.52 13.85
N ARG A 84 -1.55 -7.33 12.53
CA ARG A 84 -0.43 -7.84 11.71
C ARG A 84 0.47 -6.76 11.11
N SER A 85 0.23 -5.50 11.42
CA SER A 85 0.96 -4.36 10.86
C SER A 85 2.40 -4.28 11.36
N PHE A 86 3.28 -3.68 10.55
CA PHE A 86 4.66 -3.39 10.95
C PHE A 86 4.76 -2.21 11.92
N TYR A 87 3.87 -1.22 11.77
CA TYR A 87 3.79 -0.06 12.65
C TYR A 87 2.35 0.21 13.05
N TYR A 88 2.19 0.78 14.26
CA TYR A 88 0.90 1.14 14.82
C TYR A 88 0.92 2.60 15.27
N PRO A 89 -0.10 3.41 14.93
CA PRO A 89 -0.17 4.79 15.42
C PRO A 89 -0.45 4.81 16.93
N GLU A 90 -0.11 5.89 17.62
CA GLU A 90 -0.46 6.05 19.04
C GLU A 90 -1.96 5.92 19.29
N LYS A 91 -2.79 6.38 18.35
CA LYS A 91 -4.24 6.24 18.36
C LYS A 91 -4.76 5.77 17.01
N ALA A 92 -5.73 4.86 17.04
CA ALA A 92 -6.48 4.46 15.86
C ALA A 92 -7.26 5.63 15.26
N VAL A 93 -7.32 5.65 13.93
CA VAL A 93 -8.20 6.49 13.15
C VAL A 93 -9.44 5.66 12.85
N LYS A 94 -10.60 6.03 13.42
CA LYS A 94 -11.81 5.20 13.42
C LYS A 94 -12.57 5.10 12.09
N ASN A 95 -12.37 6.06 11.18
CA ASN A 95 -13.02 6.06 9.88
C ASN A 95 -12.26 6.91 8.85
N CYS A 96 -12.67 6.80 7.59
CA CYS A 96 -12.08 7.54 6.46
C CYS A 96 -12.22 9.06 6.63
N ALA A 97 -13.32 9.53 7.21
CA ALA A 97 -13.60 10.96 7.42
C ALA A 97 -12.60 11.63 8.37
N GLY A 98 -11.99 10.87 9.29
CA GLY A 98 -10.94 11.38 10.17
C GLY A 98 -9.75 11.98 9.41
N CYS A 99 -9.41 11.43 8.23
CA CYS A 99 -8.34 11.95 7.38
C CYS A 99 -8.89 12.75 6.19
N HIS A 100 -9.94 12.25 5.52
CA HIS A 100 -10.43 12.84 4.26
C HIS A 100 -11.47 13.95 4.46
N MET A 101 -11.94 14.20 5.68
CA MET A 101 -12.80 15.34 5.98
C MET A 101 -12.20 16.16 7.14
N PRO A 102 -11.01 16.74 6.95
CA PRO A 102 -10.30 17.46 8.01
C PRO A 102 -11.14 18.63 8.51
N LEU A 103 -10.94 19.01 9.77
CA LEU A 103 -11.65 20.13 10.35
C LEU A 103 -11.25 21.45 9.68
N LYS A 104 -12.24 22.27 9.36
CA LYS A 104 -12.08 23.63 8.83
C LYS A 104 -12.81 24.59 9.76
N GLU A 105 -12.10 25.61 10.22
CA GLU A 105 -12.70 26.65 11.07
C GLU A 105 -13.86 27.33 10.34
N SER A 106 -14.94 27.58 11.08
CA SER A 106 -16.18 28.10 10.50
C SER A 106 -17.08 28.72 11.55
N ASP A 107 -17.71 29.83 11.19
CA ASP A 107 -18.79 30.48 11.96
C ASP A 107 -20.19 30.03 11.51
N ASP A 108 -20.28 28.98 10.70
CA ASP A 108 -21.57 28.43 10.29
C ASP A 108 -22.37 27.95 11.53
N PHE A 109 -23.69 28.02 11.44
CA PHE A 109 -24.61 27.61 12.50
C PHE A 109 -24.40 26.13 12.90
N GLY A 110 -23.94 25.29 11.97
CA GLY A 110 -23.60 23.89 12.20
C GLY A 110 -22.19 23.63 12.76
N ALA A 111 -21.36 24.66 12.93
CA ALA A 111 -19.99 24.51 13.42
C ALA A 111 -19.97 24.16 14.92
N ASN A 112 -19.03 23.32 15.32
CA ASN A 112 -18.96 22.77 16.67
C ASN A 112 -17.54 22.84 17.25
N PHE A 113 -17.43 22.71 18.57
CA PHE A 113 -16.16 22.53 19.27
C PHE A 113 -15.75 21.05 19.17
N PHE A 114 -14.75 20.77 18.35
CA PHE A 114 -14.21 19.41 18.20
C PHE A 114 -13.04 19.14 19.15
N ASN A 115 -12.40 20.20 19.66
CA ASN A 115 -11.38 20.09 20.68
C ASN A 115 -11.97 20.50 22.04
N PRO A 116 -12.06 19.59 23.03
CA PRO A 116 -12.59 19.92 24.35
C PRO A 116 -11.77 20.97 25.10
N THR A 117 -10.51 21.23 24.71
CA THR A 117 -9.64 22.25 25.35
C THR A 117 -9.58 23.56 24.59
N ASN A 118 -10.05 23.63 23.33
CA ASN A 118 -10.15 24.87 22.56
C ASN A 118 -11.62 25.25 22.38
N THR A 119 -12.07 26.20 23.21
CA THR A 119 -13.43 26.75 23.17
C THR A 119 -13.52 28.08 22.43
N ALA A 120 -12.44 28.52 21.77
CA ALA A 120 -12.41 29.79 21.04
C ALA A 120 -12.82 29.65 19.57
N ALA A 121 -12.52 28.51 18.94
CA ALA A 121 -12.79 28.26 17.53
C ALA A 121 -13.78 27.11 17.33
N ARG A 122 -14.72 27.29 16.39
CA ARG A 122 -15.66 26.25 15.94
C ARG A 122 -15.26 25.75 14.56
N TYR A 123 -15.53 24.49 14.31
CA TYR A 123 -15.13 23.81 13.08
C TYR A 123 -16.31 23.10 12.42
N VAL A 124 -16.18 22.89 11.12
CA VAL A 124 -16.97 21.94 10.33
C VAL A 124 -16.04 20.92 9.70
N HIS A 125 -16.57 19.77 9.29
CA HIS A 125 -15.81 18.83 8.47
C HIS A 125 -15.70 19.35 7.03
N ASN A 126 -14.48 19.38 6.50
CA ASN A 126 -14.23 19.83 5.14
C ASN A 126 -14.72 18.79 4.13
N HIS A 127 -15.64 19.18 3.25
CA HIS A 127 -16.19 18.32 2.19
C HIS A 127 -15.45 18.46 0.85
N LEU A 128 -14.24 19.05 0.85
CA LEU A 128 -13.37 19.07 -0.33
C LEU A 128 -12.77 17.70 -0.63
N PHE A 129 -12.63 16.83 0.38
CA PHE A 129 -11.97 15.53 0.28
C PHE A 129 -10.55 15.63 -0.32
N PRO A 130 -9.61 16.34 0.36
CA PRO A 130 -8.26 16.51 -0.15
C PRO A 130 -7.55 15.16 -0.39
N ALA A 131 -6.49 15.17 -1.23
CA ALA A 131 -5.83 14.05 -1.96
C ALA A 131 -6.25 13.85 -3.42
N ALA A 132 -7.49 13.43 -3.67
CA ALA A 132 -7.77 12.42 -4.70
C ALA A 132 -7.66 12.85 -6.18
N ASN A 133 -7.67 14.15 -6.49
CA ASN A 133 -7.78 14.58 -7.89
C ASN A 133 -7.27 16.00 -8.17
N THR A 134 -5.95 16.15 -8.34
CA THR A 134 -5.36 17.41 -8.85
C THR A 134 -5.75 17.67 -10.31
N GLY A 135 -5.99 16.62 -11.11
CA GLY A 135 -6.24 16.73 -12.55
C GLY A 135 -7.56 17.43 -12.90
N VAL A 136 -8.69 16.98 -12.32
CA VAL A 136 -10.02 17.57 -12.60
C VAL A 136 -10.10 19.01 -12.09
N ALA A 137 -9.51 19.32 -10.93
CA ALA A 137 -9.45 20.69 -10.43
C ALA A 137 -8.63 21.58 -11.38
N HIS A 138 -7.52 21.08 -11.93
CA HIS A 138 -6.73 21.78 -12.92
C HIS A 138 -7.51 22.04 -14.22
N LEU A 139 -8.16 21.01 -14.79
CA LEU A 139 -8.98 21.14 -16.00
C LEU A 139 -10.15 22.14 -15.85
N ARG A 140 -10.62 22.35 -14.61
CA ARG A 140 -11.65 23.34 -14.28
C ARG A 140 -11.11 24.74 -13.96
N GLY A 141 -9.80 24.96 -14.04
CA GLY A 141 -9.15 26.22 -13.72
C GLY A 141 -9.23 26.58 -12.23
N GLN A 142 -9.09 25.61 -11.32
CA GLN A 142 -9.22 25.80 -9.88
C GLN A 142 -7.89 25.58 -9.13
N PRO A 143 -6.91 26.51 -9.25
CA PRO A 143 -5.56 26.33 -8.70
C PRO A 143 -5.52 26.21 -7.16
N ASP A 144 -6.44 26.87 -6.44
CA ASP A 144 -6.51 26.75 -4.98
C ASP A 144 -6.89 25.35 -4.51
N ILE A 145 -7.77 24.67 -5.26
CA ILE A 145 -8.16 23.28 -4.98
C ILE A 145 -7.00 22.34 -5.32
N VAL A 146 -6.30 22.58 -6.43
CA VAL A 146 -5.06 21.84 -6.76
C VAL A 146 -4.07 21.95 -5.61
N LYS A 147 -3.78 23.16 -5.13
CA LYS A 147 -2.88 23.40 -4.00
C LYS A 147 -3.33 22.66 -2.73
N ALA A 148 -4.62 22.68 -2.41
CA ALA A 148 -5.15 21.96 -1.25
C ALA A 148 -4.94 20.43 -1.34
N HIS A 149 -5.11 19.85 -2.53
CA HIS A 149 -4.78 18.43 -2.75
C HIS A 149 -3.27 18.17 -2.64
N GLN A 150 -2.44 19.04 -3.19
CA GLN A 150 -0.98 18.91 -3.15
C GLN A 150 -0.43 18.98 -1.73
N GLU A 151 -0.87 19.93 -0.91
CA GLU A 151 -0.46 20.03 0.49
C GLU A 151 -0.87 18.80 1.31
N PHE A 152 -2.01 18.18 1.00
CA PHE A 152 -2.43 16.95 1.66
C PHE A 152 -1.56 15.74 1.31
N LEU A 153 -1.05 15.67 0.06
CA LEU A 153 -0.18 14.59 -0.37
C LEU A 153 1.22 14.66 0.28
N LYS A 154 1.68 15.85 0.67
CA LYS A 154 3.00 16.01 1.31
C LYS A 154 3.10 15.23 2.61
N GLY A 155 4.18 14.47 2.75
CA GLY A 155 4.46 13.67 3.95
C GLY A 155 3.49 12.51 4.16
N CYS A 156 2.72 12.09 3.14
CA CYS A 156 2.01 10.82 3.17
C CYS A 156 2.97 9.64 2.95
N ALA A 157 4.07 9.87 2.25
CA ALA A 157 5.19 8.95 2.08
C ALA A 157 6.54 9.66 2.30
N ARG A 158 7.61 8.87 2.32
CA ARG A 158 8.99 9.32 2.44
C ARG A 158 9.88 8.57 1.44
N VAL A 159 10.90 9.24 0.94
CA VAL A 159 12.00 8.66 0.17
C VAL A 159 13.25 8.71 1.06
N ASP A 160 14.02 7.62 1.10
CA ASP A 160 15.29 7.57 1.82
C ASP A 160 16.36 6.90 0.95
N ILE A 161 17.41 7.65 0.60
CA ILE A 161 18.64 7.11 0.02
C ILE A 161 19.37 6.37 1.16
N PHE A 162 19.10 5.07 1.26
CA PHE A 162 19.45 4.25 2.40
C PHE A 162 20.89 3.75 2.33
N GLY A 163 21.27 3.18 1.19
CA GLY A 163 22.51 2.42 1.03
C GLY A 163 23.09 2.48 -0.37
N VAL A 164 24.35 2.08 -0.50
CA VAL A 164 24.97 1.81 -1.80
C VAL A 164 25.72 0.49 -1.76
N LYS A 165 25.61 -0.30 -2.81
CA LYS A 165 26.34 -1.55 -2.98
C LYS A 165 27.37 -1.42 -4.10
N GLU A 166 28.61 -1.80 -3.83
CA GLU A 166 29.68 -1.77 -4.84
C GLU A 166 29.66 -3.06 -5.69
N GLY A 167 29.50 -2.92 -7.00
CA GLY A 167 29.41 -4.03 -7.95
C GLY A 167 28.11 -4.07 -8.76
N GLY A 168 27.10 -3.29 -8.38
CA GLY A 168 25.89 -3.09 -9.20
C GLY A 168 24.88 -4.24 -9.16
N THR A 169 25.03 -5.22 -8.26
CA THR A 169 24.09 -6.33 -8.09
C THR A 169 23.52 -6.34 -6.67
N ILE A 170 22.42 -7.06 -6.47
CA ILE A 170 21.77 -7.14 -5.15
C ILE A 170 22.63 -7.84 -4.08
N ASP A 171 23.52 -8.75 -4.49
CA ASP A 171 24.39 -9.51 -3.59
C ASP A 171 25.70 -8.79 -3.26
N SER A 172 25.95 -7.64 -3.89
CA SER A 172 27.13 -6.82 -3.63
C SER A 172 27.18 -6.30 -2.18
N PRO A 173 28.39 -6.09 -1.62
CA PRO A 173 28.56 -5.56 -0.26
C PRO A 173 27.85 -4.22 -0.07
N LEU A 174 27.01 -4.14 0.96
CA LEU A 174 26.21 -2.96 1.29
C LEU A 174 26.97 -2.01 2.23
N THR A 175 27.04 -0.73 1.85
CA THR A 175 27.39 0.37 2.75
C THR A 175 26.12 1.11 3.14
N ALA A 176 25.69 0.93 4.38
CA ALA A 176 24.48 1.53 4.94
C ALA A 176 24.56 1.61 6.48
N PRO A 177 23.72 2.45 7.13
CA PRO A 177 22.92 3.48 6.49
C PRO A 177 23.82 4.65 6.08
N LEU A 178 23.51 5.28 4.96
CA LEU A 178 24.23 6.45 4.47
C LEU A 178 23.92 7.68 5.33
N ARG A 179 24.86 8.64 5.42
CA ARG A 179 24.80 9.92 6.18
C ARG A 179 25.25 9.82 7.64
N PRO A 180 25.89 10.89 8.16
CA PRO A 180 26.27 12.13 7.46
C PRO A 180 27.43 11.94 6.47
N LYS A 181 28.19 10.85 6.60
CA LYS A 181 29.26 10.49 5.69
C LYS A 181 28.74 9.62 4.54
N ALA A 182 29.32 9.81 3.37
CA ALA A 182 29.10 8.99 2.18
C ALA A 182 30.43 8.28 1.83
N PRO A 183 30.41 7.04 1.34
CA PRO A 183 31.62 6.40 0.82
C PRO A 183 32.14 7.14 -0.41
N GLY A 184 33.47 7.12 -0.61
CA GLY A 184 34.09 7.55 -1.85
C GLY A 184 33.72 6.62 -2.99
N LEU A 185 33.15 7.16 -4.05
CA LEU A 185 32.84 6.38 -5.25
C LEU A 185 34.06 6.35 -6.18
N ARG A 186 34.35 5.17 -6.72
CA ARG A 186 35.52 4.94 -7.58
C ARG A 186 35.15 5.15 -9.05
N PRO A 187 35.90 5.98 -9.80
CA PRO A 187 35.76 6.07 -11.25
C PRO A 187 35.82 4.70 -11.93
N GLY A 188 34.98 4.48 -12.94
CA GLY A 188 34.86 3.22 -13.68
C GLY A 188 34.13 2.09 -12.94
N ARG A 189 33.74 2.27 -11.67
CA ARG A 189 33.01 1.25 -10.91
C ARG A 189 31.49 1.42 -11.03
N THR A 190 30.81 0.29 -11.03
CA THR A 190 29.34 0.21 -11.01
C THR A 190 28.84 0.05 -9.58
N TYR A 191 27.77 0.77 -9.27
CA TYR A 191 27.12 0.78 -7.97
C TYR A 191 25.63 0.52 -8.12
N LEU A 192 25.05 -0.06 -7.06
CA LEU A 192 23.61 -0.16 -6.88
C LEU A 192 23.20 0.77 -5.74
N LEU A 193 22.35 1.74 -6.02
CA LEU A 193 21.76 2.62 -5.02
C LEU A 193 20.50 1.97 -4.46
N GLU A 194 20.43 1.84 -3.14
CA GLU A 194 19.28 1.29 -2.42
C GLU A 194 18.42 2.44 -1.91
N VAL A 195 17.23 2.62 -2.51
CA VAL A 195 16.28 3.67 -2.14
C VAL A 195 15.06 3.06 -1.48
N VAL A 196 14.70 3.54 -0.30
CA VAL A 196 13.50 3.09 0.43
C VAL A 196 12.35 4.07 0.22
N LEU A 197 11.19 3.56 -0.22
CA LEU A 197 9.93 4.28 -0.27
C LEU A 197 9.03 3.81 0.89
N ARG A 198 8.52 4.74 1.71
CA ARG A 198 7.79 4.39 2.96
C ARG A 198 6.48 5.16 3.13
N THR A 199 5.37 4.48 3.42
CA THR A 199 4.03 5.08 3.68
C THR A 199 3.77 5.48 5.13
N LEU A 200 3.63 6.76 5.44
CA LEU A 200 3.61 7.23 6.83
C LEU A 200 2.21 7.32 7.45
N LYS A 201 1.26 7.96 6.75
CA LYS A 201 -0.04 8.38 7.34
C LYS A 201 -1.24 7.59 6.83
N LEU A 202 -1.05 6.76 5.81
CA LEU A 202 -2.16 6.12 5.10
C LEU A 202 -2.67 4.90 5.86
N GLY A 203 -3.99 4.76 5.95
CA GLY A 203 -4.64 3.54 6.41
C GLY A 203 -4.90 2.54 5.30
N HIS A 204 -4.61 2.87 4.03
CA HIS A 204 -4.77 2.00 2.88
C HIS A 204 -3.52 2.12 1.98
N PRO A 205 -3.25 1.19 1.05
CA PRO A 205 -2.15 1.29 0.10
C PRO A 205 -2.00 2.65 -0.62
N LEU A 206 -0.75 3.01 -0.95
CA LEU A 206 -0.41 4.15 -1.81
C LEU A 206 -0.03 3.65 -3.21
N THR A 207 -0.65 4.10 -4.31
CA THR A 207 -1.93 4.85 -4.36
C THR A 207 -3.12 3.91 -4.38
N GLN A 208 -4.31 4.38 -4.01
CA GLN A 208 -5.53 3.60 -4.16
C GLN A 208 -6.60 4.40 -4.89
N GLY A 209 -7.77 3.81 -5.03
CA GLY A 209 -8.84 4.34 -5.84
C GLY A 209 -8.64 3.81 -7.22
N THR A 210 -8.26 4.72 -8.08
CA THR A 210 -7.98 4.43 -9.46
C THR A 210 -6.48 4.19 -9.62
N ALA A 211 -5.99 3.14 -8.95
CA ALA A 211 -4.57 2.81 -8.89
C ALA A 211 -3.99 2.41 -10.26
N ASP A 212 -4.85 2.02 -11.19
CA ASP A 212 -4.57 1.73 -12.60
C ASP A 212 -4.16 2.98 -13.42
N SER A 213 -4.59 4.15 -12.96
CA SER A 213 -4.59 5.39 -13.76
C SER A 213 -3.98 6.58 -13.03
N ASN A 214 -3.79 6.50 -11.71
CA ASN A 214 -2.89 7.39 -11.00
C ASN A 214 -1.46 7.11 -11.49
N GLU A 215 -0.76 8.13 -11.93
CA GLU A 215 0.63 8.02 -12.36
C GLU A 215 1.53 8.43 -11.20
N VAL A 216 2.08 7.44 -10.50
CA VAL A 216 3.04 7.66 -9.40
C VAL A 216 4.32 6.96 -9.74
N TRP A 217 5.41 7.71 -9.76
CA TRP A 217 6.69 7.18 -10.18
C TRP A 217 7.83 7.84 -9.41
N THR A 218 8.94 7.14 -9.39
CA THR A 218 10.20 7.69 -8.90
C THR A 218 10.94 8.40 -10.03
N ASP A 219 11.28 9.65 -9.81
CA ASP A 219 12.13 10.47 -10.66
C ASP A 219 13.54 10.47 -10.03
N ALA A 220 14.49 9.79 -10.68
CA ALA A 220 15.86 9.63 -10.20
C ALA A 220 16.86 10.36 -11.11
N LYS A 221 17.80 11.08 -10.51
CA LYS A 221 18.77 11.91 -11.24
C LYS A 221 20.13 11.92 -10.54
N ILE A 222 21.20 11.71 -11.31
CA ILE A 222 22.58 11.90 -10.87
C ILE A 222 23.19 13.07 -11.63
N THR A 223 23.83 13.99 -10.91
CA THR A 223 24.50 15.16 -11.49
C THR A 223 25.90 15.37 -10.94
N SER A 224 26.77 15.97 -11.76
CA SER A 224 28.08 16.47 -11.36
C SER A 224 28.38 17.78 -12.09
N GLY A 225 28.70 18.85 -11.36
CA GLY A 225 29.01 20.16 -11.96
C GLY A 225 27.92 20.66 -12.92
N GLY A 226 26.64 20.41 -12.60
CA GLY A 226 25.48 20.76 -13.44
C GLY A 226 25.18 19.81 -14.60
N LYS A 227 26.07 18.86 -14.92
CA LYS A 227 25.84 17.85 -15.97
C LYS A 227 25.05 16.66 -15.42
N VAL A 228 24.12 16.14 -16.20
CA VAL A 228 23.35 14.92 -15.87
C VAL A 228 24.18 13.69 -16.26
N LEU A 229 24.45 12.82 -15.29
CA LEU A 229 25.22 11.58 -15.45
C LEU A 229 24.37 10.31 -15.28
N GLY A 230 23.14 10.46 -14.79
CA GLY A 230 22.16 9.38 -14.72
C GLY A 230 20.74 9.93 -14.59
N ARG A 231 19.77 9.20 -15.14
CA ARG A 231 18.36 9.57 -15.22
C ARG A 231 17.46 8.33 -15.29
N SER A 232 16.39 8.32 -14.50
CA SER A 232 15.21 7.46 -14.66
C SER A 232 13.95 8.25 -14.26
N GLY A 233 12.81 7.98 -14.90
CA GLY A 233 11.56 8.72 -14.64
C GLY A 233 11.51 10.13 -15.24
N GLY A 234 12.35 10.41 -16.24
CA GLY A 234 12.27 11.64 -17.03
C GLY A 234 11.02 11.72 -17.89
N LEU A 235 10.66 12.93 -18.32
CA LEU A 235 9.52 13.21 -19.16
C LEU A 235 9.92 13.30 -20.63
N GLY A 236 9.16 12.64 -21.50
CA GLY A 236 9.29 12.75 -22.96
C GLY A 236 8.64 14.00 -23.54
N PRO A 237 8.60 14.13 -24.88
CA PRO A 237 8.13 15.34 -25.57
C PRO A 237 6.68 15.74 -25.28
N CYS A 238 5.80 14.78 -24.97
CA CYS A 238 4.41 15.02 -24.61
C CYS A 238 4.19 14.96 -23.08
N ASN A 239 5.26 15.13 -22.30
CA ASN A 239 5.28 14.93 -20.86
C ASN A 239 4.85 13.52 -20.42
N GLU A 240 4.99 12.50 -21.26
CA GLU A 240 4.85 11.10 -20.86
C GLU A 240 6.04 10.68 -19.99
N VAL A 241 5.78 9.95 -18.90
CA VAL A 241 6.84 9.45 -18.02
C VAL A 241 7.59 8.31 -18.73
N ASP A 242 8.91 8.25 -18.54
CA ASP A 242 9.73 7.13 -18.99
C ASP A 242 9.10 5.78 -18.57
N PRO A 243 8.66 4.92 -19.52
CA PRO A 243 8.03 3.66 -19.18
C PRO A 243 8.98 2.68 -18.46
N TRP A 244 10.29 2.93 -18.50
CA TRP A 244 11.32 2.16 -17.79
C TRP A 244 11.58 2.67 -16.37
N ALA A 245 10.79 3.62 -15.87
CA ALA A 245 10.86 4.09 -14.49
C ALA A 245 10.21 3.09 -13.52
N HIS A 246 10.51 3.24 -12.22
CA HIS A 246 9.76 2.55 -11.19
C HIS A 246 8.45 3.29 -10.92
N PHE A 247 7.32 2.60 -11.15
CA PHE A 247 5.99 3.09 -10.86
C PHE A 247 5.45 2.45 -9.58
N VAL A 248 4.88 3.29 -8.70
CA VAL A 248 4.19 2.89 -7.46
C VAL A 248 2.68 2.82 -7.74
N ASN A 249 2.30 1.87 -8.58
CA ASN A 249 0.93 1.73 -9.10
C ASN A 249 0.54 0.26 -9.29
N LEU A 250 -0.63 0.04 -9.87
CA LEU A 250 -1.09 -1.27 -10.31
C LEU A 250 -1.18 -1.27 -11.84
N TYR A 251 -0.42 -2.15 -12.50
CA TYR A 251 -0.49 -2.30 -13.95
C TYR A 251 -1.63 -3.25 -14.33
N MET A 252 -2.83 -2.70 -14.48
CA MET A 252 -4.05 -3.48 -14.70
C MET A 252 -4.17 -3.93 -16.15
N LEU A 253 -4.53 -5.20 -16.35
CA LEU A 253 -4.78 -5.78 -17.67
C LEU A 253 -6.27 -6.06 -17.89
N ASP A 254 -6.65 -6.05 -19.16
CA ASP A 254 -7.84 -6.74 -19.64
C ASP A 254 -7.61 -8.25 -19.83
N ARG A 255 -8.66 -8.97 -20.22
CA ARG A 255 -8.62 -10.44 -20.45
C ARG A 255 -7.72 -10.86 -21.61
N ASP A 256 -7.41 -9.94 -22.53
CA ASP A 256 -6.56 -10.20 -23.69
C ASP A 256 -5.10 -9.79 -23.46
N GLY A 257 -4.78 -9.25 -22.27
CA GLY A 257 -3.44 -8.86 -21.87
C GLY A 257 -3.05 -7.44 -22.29
N HIS A 258 -3.99 -6.58 -22.69
CA HIS A 258 -3.72 -5.16 -22.89
C HIS A 258 -3.83 -4.40 -21.57
N ARG A 259 -3.01 -3.36 -21.42
CA ARG A 259 -3.11 -2.44 -20.29
C ARG A 259 -4.44 -1.69 -20.34
N ILE A 260 -5.09 -1.54 -19.19
CA ILE A 260 -6.19 -0.60 -18.99
C ILE A 260 -5.62 0.84 -19.07
N ASP A 261 -5.91 1.55 -20.16
CA ASP A 261 -5.36 2.88 -20.46
C ASP A 261 -6.43 3.96 -20.66
N ARG A 262 -7.70 3.57 -20.67
CA ARG A 262 -8.85 4.44 -20.94
C ARG A 262 -9.79 4.65 -19.76
N ARG A 263 -9.42 4.15 -18.58
CA ARG A 263 -10.33 4.04 -17.41
C ARG A 263 -11.63 3.31 -17.78
N ASN A 264 -11.52 2.22 -18.51
CA ASN A 264 -12.59 1.31 -18.91
C ASN A 264 -12.78 0.22 -17.84
N PRO A 265 -13.61 0.45 -16.80
CA PRO A 265 -13.65 -0.44 -15.64
C PRO A 265 -14.28 -1.78 -15.97
N GLN A 266 -15.10 -1.84 -17.04
CA GLN A 266 -15.72 -3.07 -17.51
C GLN A 266 -14.71 -4.12 -17.99
N ASP A 267 -13.51 -3.69 -18.38
CA ASP A 267 -12.47 -4.57 -18.92
C ASP A 267 -11.42 -4.94 -17.86
N ILE A 268 -11.49 -4.36 -16.64
CA ILE A 268 -10.57 -4.70 -15.54
C ILE A 268 -10.63 -6.20 -15.26
N PHE A 269 -9.48 -6.85 -15.29
CA PHE A 269 -9.40 -8.29 -15.10
C PHE A 269 -8.33 -8.74 -14.10
N THR A 270 -7.04 -8.50 -14.39
CA THR A 270 -5.94 -8.94 -13.52
C THR A 270 -4.76 -7.98 -13.56
N PRO A 271 -4.03 -7.75 -12.45
CA PRO A 271 -2.76 -7.03 -12.51
C PRO A 271 -1.67 -7.85 -13.21
N LEU A 272 -0.80 -7.17 -13.96
CA LEU A 272 0.52 -7.70 -14.33
C LEU A 272 1.49 -7.64 -13.14
N TYR A 273 1.46 -6.52 -12.42
CA TYR A 273 2.16 -6.30 -11.16
C TYR A 273 1.37 -5.34 -10.29
N ASN A 274 1.68 -5.35 -8.99
CA ASN A 274 1.14 -4.41 -8.01
C ASN A 274 2.28 -3.87 -7.14
N HIS A 275 2.69 -2.63 -7.38
CA HIS A 275 3.69 -1.92 -6.61
C HIS A 275 3.06 -0.88 -5.66
N GLN A 276 1.78 -1.03 -5.33
CA GLN A 276 1.19 -0.21 -4.28
C GLN A 276 1.85 -0.55 -2.95
N ILE A 277 2.22 0.48 -2.16
CA ILE A 277 2.88 0.26 -0.86
C ILE A 277 1.80 0.20 0.23
N PRO A 278 1.66 -0.91 0.99
CA PRO A 278 0.65 -1.04 2.04
C PRO A 278 0.76 0.01 3.18
N PRO A 279 -0.25 0.13 4.05
CA PRO A 279 -0.21 0.97 5.24
C PRO A 279 0.95 0.58 6.15
N GLY A 280 1.81 1.53 6.50
CA GLY A 280 2.89 1.20 7.40
C GLY A 280 3.99 0.31 6.79
N ALA A 281 3.99 0.08 5.47
CA ALA A 281 5.00 -0.72 4.79
C ALA A 281 6.01 0.11 3.98
N ALA A 282 7.08 -0.54 3.54
CA ALA A 282 8.11 0.03 2.69
C ALA A 282 8.29 -0.80 1.40
N GLN A 283 8.96 -0.19 0.43
CA GLN A 283 9.46 -0.84 -0.79
C GLN A 283 10.92 -0.41 -1.01
N VAL A 284 11.75 -1.28 -1.59
CA VAL A 284 13.12 -0.95 -1.99
C VAL A 284 13.18 -0.78 -3.51
N VAL A 285 13.82 0.29 -3.98
CA VAL A 285 14.05 0.54 -5.40
C VAL A 285 15.56 0.54 -5.64
N HIS A 286 16.01 -0.34 -6.54
CA HIS A 286 17.41 -0.52 -6.86
C HIS A 286 17.78 0.24 -8.13
N TYR A 287 18.68 1.24 -8.04
CA TYR A 287 19.19 1.95 -9.22
C TYR A 287 20.64 1.63 -9.52
N SER A 288 20.93 1.17 -10.73
CA SER A 288 22.32 0.93 -11.14
C SER A 288 22.89 2.13 -11.89
N PHE A 289 24.15 2.44 -11.60
CA PHE A 289 24.92 3.44 -12.33
C PHE A 289 26.42 3.13 -12.27
N THR A 290 27.14 3.54 -13.31
CA THR A 290 28.60 3.48 -13.38
C THR A 290 29.17 4.88 -13.26
N VAL A 291 30.14 5.07 -12.37
CA VAL A 291 30.87 6.34 -12.25
C VAL A 291 31.75 6.50 -13.49
N PRO A 292 31.66 7.61 -14.25
CA PRO A 292 32.53 7.79 -15.42
C PRO A 292 34.02 7.71 -15.06
N GLU A 293 34.85 7.11 -15.92
CA GLU A 293 36.29 6.90 -15.64
C GLU A 293 37.07 8.19 -15.39
N ASN A 294 36.68 9.28 -16.06
CA ASN A 294 37.30 10.59 -15.93
C ASN A 294 36.58 11.50 -14.92
N GLN A 295 35.67 10.94 -14.12
CA GLN A 295 34.94 11.69 -13.11
C GLN A 295 35.88 12.11 -11.99
N SER A 296 35.98 13.41 -11.77
CA SER A 296 36.86 14.02 -10.75
C SER A 296 36.13 14.91 -9.76
N GLY A 297 34.83 15.19 -9.98
CA GLY A 297 33.99 15.92 -9.04
C GLY A 297 32.98 15.03 -8.33
N SER A 298 32.44 15.51 -7.21
CA SER A 298 31.37 14.84 -6.49
C SER A 298 30.13 14.52 -7.34
N LEU A 299 29.43 13.43 -6.99
CA LEU A 299 28.14 13.04 -7.59
C LEU A 299 26.99 13.40 -6.66
N THR A 300 26.03 14.19 -7.13
CA THR A 300 24.78 14.44 -6.41
C THR A 300 23.67 13.57 -6.97
N VAL A 301 23.07 12.76 -6.11
CA VAL A 301 21.89 11.95 -6.37
C VAL A 301 20.66 12.68 -5.81
N GLU A 302 19.60 12.77 -6.61
CA GLU A 302 18.28 13.29 -6.23
C GLU A 302 17.23 12.26 -6.65
N ILE A 303 16.36 11.89 -5.70
CA ILE A 303 15.24 10.98 -5.93
C ILE A 303 13.95 11.66 -5.48
N LYS A 304 12.92 11.68 -6.33
CA LYS A 304 11.61 12.24 -6.01
C LYS A 304 10.51 11.22 -6.27
N LEU A 305 9.58 11.08 -5.34
CA LEU A 305 8.32 10.38 -5.56
C LEU A 305 7.31 11.39 -6.11
N GLN A 306 6.95 11.23 -7.38
CA GLN A 306 6.07 12.15 -8.11
C GLN A 306 4.67 11.56 -8.26
N TYR A 307 3.66 12.43 -8.31
CA TYR A 307 2.27 12.08 -8.55
C TYR A 307 1.66 12.97 -9.63
N ARG A 308 0.98 12.36 -10.59
CA ARG A 308 0.08 13.00 -11.55
C ARG A 308 -1.21 12.18 -11.66
N LYS A 309 -2.35 12.85 -11.76
CA LYS A 309 -3.64 12.17 -11.67
C LYS A 309 -3.94 11.24 -12.86
N PHE A 310 -3.57 11.66 -14.06
CA PHE A 310 -3.80 10.92 -15.29
C PHE A 310 -2.53 10.93 -16.14
N ASP A 311 -2.20 9.80 -16.75
CA ASP A 311 -1.05 9.65 -17.63
C ASP A 311 -1.26 10.34 -18.99
N ALA A 312 -0.17 10.46 -19.76
CA ALA A 312 -0.22 11.11 -21.07
C ALA A 312 -1.07 10.35 -22.09
N VAL A 313 -1.13 9.01 -22.01
CA VAL A 313 -1.95 8.18 -22.91
C VAL A 313 -3.43 8.51 -22.73
N TYR A 314 -3.90 8.56 -21.49
CA TYR A 314 -5.28 8.93 -21.18
C TYR A 314 -5.61 10.35 -21.66
N MET A 315 -4.68 11.31 -21.50
CA MET A 315 -4.90 12.68 -22.00
C MET A 315 -4.94 12.78 -23.52
N ASN A 316 -4.27 11.88 -24.23
CA ASN A 316 -4.39 11.77 -25.69
C ASN A 316 -5.72 11.15 -26.12
N TYR A 317 -6.33 10.26 -25.32
CA TYR A 317 -7.71 9.84 -25.56
C TYR A 317 -8.73 10.96 -25.35
N VAL A 318 -8.50 11.83 -24.36
CA VAL A 318 -9.46 12.90 -24.01
C VAL A 318 -9.38 14.09 -24.95
N PHE A 319 -8.16 14.52 -25.30
CA PHE A 319 -7.94 15.77 -26.05
C PHE A 319 -7.34 15.56 -27.44
N GLY A 320 -6.84 14.36 -27.75
CA GLY A 320 -6.25 14.05 -29.04
C GLY A 320 -7.31 13.73 -30.10
N THR A 321 -7.02 14.07 -31.35
CA THR A 321 -7.90 13.73 -32.48
C THR A 321 -7.62 12.30 -32.95
N ASN A 322 -8.65 11.43 -32.92
CA ASN A 322 -8.59 10.05 -33.41
C ASN A 322 -7.44 9.20 -32.81
N TYR A 323 -7.07 9.45 -31.55
CA TYR A 323 -6.04 8.67 -30.88
C TYR A 323 -6.47 7.21 -30.71
N THR A 324 -5.57 6.27 -31.02
CA THR A 324 -5.73 4.83 -30.81
C THR A 324 -4.55 4.29 -30.02
N ALA A 325 -4.74 3.15 -29.35
CA ALA A 325 -3.71 2.58 -28.48
C ALA A 325 -2.43 2.31 -29.27
N GLY A 326 -1.29 2.77 -28.76
CA GLY A 326 0.02 2.61 -29.40
C GLY A 326 0.35 3.62 -30.50
N ALA A 327 -0.59 4.50 -30.88
CA ALA A 327 -0.29 5.60 -31.78
C ALA A 327 0.65 6.63 -31.13
N THR A 328 1.34 7.43 -31.94
CA THR A 328 2.16 8.55 -31.46
C THR A 328 1.31 9.55 -30.69
N LEU A 329 1.80 9.97 -29.51
CA LEU A 329 1.16 11.00 -28.71
C LEU A 329 1.28 12.35 -29.43
N THR A 330 0.18 13.11 -29.45
CA THR A 330 0.08 14.44 -30.09
C THR A 330 -0.30 15.53 -29.11
N VAL A 331 -0.87 15.16 -27.96
CA VAL A 331 -1.22 16.07 -26.86
C VAL A 331 -0.16 15.99 -25.78
N THR A 332 0.37 17.15 -25.41
CA THR A 332 1.24 17.29 -24.24
C THR A 332 0.39 17.29 -22.97
N ASN A 333 0.73 16.43 -22.00
CA ASN A 333 0.03 16.37 -20.72
C ASN A 333 0.49 17.52 -19.80
N ASP A 334 -0.38 18.50 -19.60
CA ASP A 334 -0.16 19.71 -18.81
C ASP A 334 -0.66 19.61 -17.36
N LEU A 335 -1.18 18.45 -16.95
CA LEU A 335 -1.67 18.26 -15.59
C LEU A 335 -0.55 18.42 -14.55
N PRO A 336 -0.87 18.97 -13.36
CA PRO A 336 0.11 19.27 -12.35
C PRO A 336 0.78 18.00 -11.80
N ILE A 337 2.11 18.02 -11.77
CA ILE A 337 2.94 17.01 -11.09
C ILE A 337 3.20 17.47 -9.65
N THR A 338 3.00 16.57 -8.70
CA THR A 338 3.17 16.83 -7.27
C THR A 338 4.29 15.97 -6.73
N THR A 339 5.32 16.60 -6.17
CA THR A 339 6.34 15.89 -5.40
C THR A 339 5.78 15.52 -4.03
N ILE A 340 5.54 14.23 -3.81
CA ILE A 340 5.05 13.69 -2.54
C ILE A 340 6.17 13.73 -1.50
N ALA A 341 7.35 13.30 -1.91
CA ALA A 341 8.56 13.22 -1.09
C ALA A 341 9.80 13.25 -1.98
N GLU A 342 10.91 13.71 -1.44
CA GLU A 342 12.20 13.73 -2.11
C GLU A 342 13.33 13.46 -1.12
N ASP A 343 14.44 12.94 -1.63
CA ASP A 343 15.70 12.86 -0.90
C ASP A 343 16.89 13.18 -1.83
N ARG A 344 17.92 13.79 -1.27
CA ARG A 344 19.11 14.25 -2.00
C ARG A 344 20.39 13.96 -1.20
N MET A 345 21.39 13.42 -1.88
CA MET A 345 22.70 13.09 -1.28
C MET A 345 23.84 13.37 -2.25
N THR A 346 24.98 13.81 -1.72
CA THR A 346 26.21 13.98 -2.50
C THR A 346 27.25 12.95 -2.05
N PHE A 347 27.85 12.26 -3.01
CA PHE A 347 28.93 11.30 -2.83
C PHE A 347 30.25 11.90 -3.31
N PRO A 348 31.34 11.81 -2.52
CA PRO A 348 32.67 12.13 -3.00
C PRO A 348 33.10 11.09 -4.04
N VAL A 349 33.98 11.50 -4.96
CA VAL A 349 34.62 10.59 -5.91
C VAL A 349 36.09 10.45 -5.53
N GLU A 350 36.60 9.23 -5.45
CA GLU A 350 38.00 8.98 -5.11
C GLU A 350 38.93 9.72 -6.09
N GLY A 351 39.93 10.42 -5.56
CA GLY A 351 40.80 11.31 -6.34
C GLY A 351 40.35 12.76 -6.38
N ASP A 352 39.13 13.09 -5.93
CA ASP A 352 38.71 14.47 -5.69
C ASP A 352 39.27 14.98 -4.36
N VAL A 353 40.45 15.60 -4.41
CA VAL A 353 41.16 16.14 -3.24
C VAL A 353 40.43 17.35 -2.62
N LYS A 354 39.33 17.84 -3.21
CA LYS A 354 38.74 19.14 -2.89
C LYS A 354 37.52 19.13 -1.96
N SER A 355 37.01 18.00 -1.47
CA SER A 355 35.86 18.08 -0.56
C SER A 355 35.72 16.93 0.45
N GLU A 356 35.83 17.25 1.74
CA GLU A 356 35.10 16.51 2.78
C GLU A 356 33.61 16.78 2.58
N ILE A 357 32.91 15.88 1.90
CA ILE A 357 31.47 16.01 1.69
C ILE A 357 30.74 15.52 2.93
N GLN A 358 30.08 16.44 3.63
CA GLN A 358 29.19 16.13 4.72
C GLN A 358 27.74 16.34 4.30
N ASN A 359 26.98 15.27 4.29
CA ASN A 359 25.54 15.33 4.05
C ASN A 359 24.82 15.67 5.37
N PRO A 360 23.64 16.31 5.31
CA PRO A 360 22.79 16.48 6.47
C PRO A 360 22.56 15.15 7.19
N LYS A 361 22.54 15.15 8.52
CA LYS A 361 22.16 13.96 9.28
C LYS A 361 20.72 13.58 8.92
N SER A 362 20.45 12.28 8.81
CA SER A 362 19.06 11.82 8.61
C SER A 362 18.25 12.14 9.86
N GLU A 363 17.04 12.68 9.67
CA GLU A 363 16.05 12.87 10.73
C GLU A 363 15.37 11.55 11.12
N ILE A 364 15.55 10.49 10.32
CA ILE A 364 15.00 9.17 10.55
C ILE A 364 15.92 8.42 11.52
N PRO A 365 15.41 7.88 12.64
CA PRO A 365 16.20 7.06 13.54
C PRO A 365 16.85 5.88 12.82
N GLU A 366 18.10 5.57 13.16
CA GLU A 366 18.90 4.56 12.46
C GLU A 366 18.20 3.19 12.42
N TRP A 367 17.64 2.76 13.56
CA TRP A 367 16.90 1.50 13.65
C TRP A 367 15.70 1.47 12.70
N GLN A 368 15.03 2.61 12.50
CA GLN A 368 13.85 2.70 11.63
C GLN A 368 14.24 2.63 10.16
N ARG A 369 15.39 3.22 9.77
CA ARG A 369 15.91 3.11 8.40
C ARG A 369 16.22 1.66 8.04
N TRP A 370 16.89 0.93 8.93
CA TRP A 370 17.13 -0.50 8.77
C TRP A 370 15.84 -1.32 8.76
N ASN A 371 14.88 -0.98 9.62
CA ASN A 371 13.60 -1.68 9.68
C ASN A 371 12.80 -1.46 8.38
N ASP A 372 12.73 -0.23 7.87
CA ASP A 372 12.03 0.09 6.63
C ASP A 372 12.71 -0.58 5.42
N TYR A 373 14.06 -0.62 5.38
CA TYR A 373 14.79 -1.38 4.36
C TYR A 373 14.47 -2.88 4.43
N GLY A 374 14.51 -3.48 5.62
CA GLY A 374 14.17 -4.88 5.83
C GLY A 374 12.71 -5.22 5.49
N ILE A 375 11.76 -4.30 5.78
CA ILE A 375 10.35 -4.47 5.43
C ILE A 375 10.17 -4.55 3.92
N GLY A 376 10.82 -3.66 3.16
CA GLY A 376 10.72 -3.71 1.69
C GLY A 376 11.24 -5.04 1.13
N LEU A 377 12.44 -5.45 1.55
CA LEU A 377 13.03 -6.73 1.14
C LEU A 377 12.22 -7.96 1.58
N LEU A 378 11.55 -7.93 2.73
CA LEU A 378 10.69 -9.02 3.20
C LEU A 378 9.41 -9.15 2.34
N LEU A 379 8.87 -8.02 1.89
CA LEU A 379 7.65 -7.98 1.09
C LEU A 379 7.90 -8.40 -0.36
N GLU A 380 9.07 -8.06 -0.92
CA GLU A 380 9.51 -8.46 -2.25
C GLU A 380 10.05 -9.90 -2.27
N GLY A 381 10.82 -10.31 -1.26
CA GLY A 381 11.49 -11.61 -1.27
C GLY A 381 10.58 -12.80 -0.98
N ASP A 382 10.55 -13.83 -1.82
CA ASP A 382 9.91 -15.13 -1.56
C ASP A 382 10.89 -16.34 -1.62
N ARG A 383 10.37 -17.56 -1.50
CA ARG A 383 11.11 -18.81 -1.72
C ARG A 383 11.50 -18.94 -3.19
N GLY A 384 12.67 -19.52 -3.46
CA GLY A 384 13.16 -19.74 -4.83
C GLY A 384 14.09 -18.63 -5.31
N SER A 385 13.82 -18.04 -6.49
CA SER A 385 14.68 -17.02 -7.12
C SER A 385 14.83 -15.73 -6.31
N GLU A 386 13.93 -15.49 -5.36
CA GLU A 386 13.86 -14.27 -4.53
C GLU A 386 14.50 -14.46 -3.13
N LYS A 387 15.11 -15.62 -2.89
CA LYS A 387 15.74 -15.96 -1.60
C LYS A 387 16.82 -14.95 -1.17
N GLY A 388 17.47 -14.29 -2.12
CA GLY A 388 18.49 -13.27 -1.86
C GLY A 388 17.96 -12.09 -1.04
N GLU A 389 16.73 -11.65 -1.29
CA GLU A 389 16.11 -10.54 -0.55
C GLU A 389 15.72 -10.94 0.87
N LEU A 390 15.26 -12.18 1.09
CA LEU A 390 14.99 -12.69 2.45
C LEU A 390 16.26 -12.76 3.32
N ILE A 391 17.40 -13.10 2.72
CA ILE A 391 18.70 -13.08 3.40
C ILE A 391 19.05 -11.64 3.80
N GLN A 392 18.88 -10.67 2.90
CA GLN A 392 19.15 -9.27 3.18
C GLN A 392 18.17 -8.68 4.20
N ALA A 393 16.88 -9.05 4.14
CA ALA A 393 15.88 -8.67 5.14
C ALA A 393 16.28 -9.18 6.53
N SER A 394 16.76 -10.43 6.63
CA SER A 394 17.28 -10.98 7.89
C SER A 394 18.45 -10.17 8.43
N GLN A 395 19.41 -9.80 7.57
CA GLN A 395 20.56 -8.99 7.97
C GLN A 395 20.12 -7.59 8.46
N ALA A 396 19.17 -6.97 7.77
CA ALA A 396 18.59 -5.68 8.14
C ALA A 396 17.91 -5.75 9.52
N PHE A 397 17.04 -6.73 9.75
CA PHE A 397 16.36 -6.90 11.03
C PHE A 397 17.31 -7.30 12.17
N ALA A 398 18.38 -8.05 11.89
CA ALA A 398 19.45 -8.29 12.86
C ALA A 398 20.21 -7.01 13.24
N GLN A 399 20.30 -6.02 12.35
CA GLN A 399 20.82 -4.70 12.69
C GLN A 399 19.84 -3.90 13.56
N VAL A 400 18.53 -4.00 13.30
CA VAL A 400 17.50 -3.41 14.17
C VAL A 400 17.57 -4.00 15.59
N GLU A 401 17.76 -5.32 15.71
CA GLU A 401 17.95 -5.99 17.00
C GLU A 401 19.21 -5.49 17.72
N ARG A 402 20.34 -5.37 17.01
CA ARG A 402 21.60 -4.82 17.54
C ARG A 402 21.48 -3.37 18.01
N LEU A 403 20.60 -2.59 17.39
CA LEU A 403 20.29 -1.21 17.79
C LEU A 403 19.33 -1.13 18.98
N GLY A 404 18.96 -2.26 19.59
CA GLY A 404 18.17 -2.29 20.81
C GLY A 404 16.65 -2.16 20.59
N HIS A 405 16.14 -2.46 19.39
CA HIS A 405 14.71 -2.32 19.09
C HIS A 405 14.01 -3.67 18.87
N ALA A 406 12.84 -3.86 19.52
CA ALA A 406 12.08 -5.12 19.51
C ALA A 406 11.54 -5.52 18.12
N ASP A 407 11.39 -4.57 17.21
CA ASP A 407 10.99 -4.84 15.82
C ASP A 407 12.00 -5.72 15.07
N GLY A 408 13.28 -5.70 15.46
CA GLY A 408 14.31 -6.55 14.88
C GLY A 408 13.99 -8.03 15.01
N PRO A 409 13.97 -8.60 16.23
CA PRO A 409 13.60 -10.00 16.43
C PRO A 409 12.15 -10.30 16.02
N LEU A 410 11.20 -9.34 16.14
CA LEU A 410 9.83 -9.54 15.67
C LEU A 410 9.76 -9.77 14.16
N ASN A 411 10.49 -8.98 13.37
CA ASN A 411 10.50 -9.11 11.92
C ASN A 411 11.42 -10.23 11.43
N LEU A 412 12.47 -10.59 12.17
CA LEU A 412 13.20 -11.85 11.96
C LEU A 412 12.26 -13.06 12.05
N ALA A 413 11.34 -13.07 13.03
CA ALA A 413 10.35 -14.14 13.13
C ALA A 413 9.46 -14.25 11.88
N ARG A 414 9.12 -13.12 11.24
CA ARG A 414 8.38 -13.12 9.97
C ARG A 414 9.20 -13.73 8.84
N VAL A 415 10.48 -13.38 8.75
CA VAL A 415 11.38 -13.97 7.75
C VAL A 415 11.48 -15.47 7.96
N TYR A 416 11.82 -15.91 9.18
CA TYR A 416 11.96 -17.33 9.51
C TYR A 416 10.69 -18.12 9.29
N PHE A 417 9.51 -17.56 9.62
CA PHE A 417 8.23 -18.18 9.31
C PHE A 417 8.03 -18.35 7.80
N LYS A 418 8.33 -17.32 6.99
CA LYS A 418 8.26 -17.40 5.51
C LYS A 418 9.23 -18.45 4.96
N GLU A 419 10.42 -18.58 5.53
CA GLU A 419 11.40 -19.63 5.20
C GLU A 419 11.00 -21.04 5.71
N GLY A 420 10.01 -21.15 6.62
CA GLY A 420 9.63 -22.41 7.26
C GLY A 420 10.53 -22.85 8.42
N ARG A 421 11.37 -21.95 8.93
CA ARG A 421 12.29 -22.17 10.07
C ARG A 421 11.58 -21.86 11.38
N LEU A 422 10.71 -22.79 11.80
CA LEU A 422 9.77 -22.57 12.90
C LEU A 422 10.45 -22.39 14.27
N ASP A 423 11.52 -23.16 14.55
CA ASP A 423 12.27 -23.03 15.80
C ASP A 423 12.98 -21.67 15.91
N ASP A 424 13.57 -21.20 14.80
CA ASP A 424 14.20 -19.88 14.74
C ASP A 424 13.15 -18.77 14.90
N ALA A 425 11.97 -18.93 14.31
CA ALA A 425 10.85 -18.00 14.47
C ALA A 425 10.40 -17.94 15.94
N ALA A 426 10.23 -19.08 16.60
CA ALA A 426 9.87 -19.15 18.02
C ALA A 426 10.95 -18.50 18.91
N ALA A 427 12.23 -18.79 18.65
CA ALA A 427 13.34 -18.18 19.38
C ALA A 427 13.38 -16.65 19.19
N ALA A 428 13.13 -16.16 17.98
CA ALA A 428 13.06 -14.73 17.69
C ALA A 428 11.88 -14.05 18.42
N LEU A 429 10.70 -14.67 18.45
CA LEU A 429 9.55 -14.15 19.21
C LEU A 429 9.84 -14.08 20.71
N GLN A 430 10.53 -15.08 21.28
CA GLN A 430 10.98 -15.05 22.67
C GLN A 430 11.97 -13.92 22.96
N ARG A 431 12.84 -13.56 22.01
CA ARG A 431 13.70 -12.40 22.15
C ARG A 431 12.90 -11.11 22.09
N ALA A 432 11.97 -10.98 21.14
CA ALA A 432 11.16 -9.77 20.95
C ALA A 432 10.34 -9.35 22.18
N VAL A 433 9.87 -10.30 22.99
CA VAL A 433 9.12 -10.00 24.23
C VAL A 433 10.01 -9.61 25.42
N ARG A 434 11.34 -9.79 25.34
CA ARG A 434 12.30 -9.47 26.41
C ARG A 434 12.88 -8.05 26.29
N PHE A 435 12.57 -7.33 25.21
CA PHE A 435 13.00 -5.94 25.03
C PHE A 435 12.21 -5.00 25.95
N ASP A 436 12.78 -3.82 26.20
CA ASP A 436 12.10 -2.70 26.87
C ASP A 436 12.15 -1.45 25.97
N PRO A 437 11.02 -1.02 25.40
CA PRO A 437 9.70 -1.65 25.47
C PRO A 437 9.62 -2.96 24.66
N PRO A 438 8.76 -3.91 25.06
CA PRO A 438 8.59 -5.17 24.34
C PRO A 438 7.87 -4.97 23.00
N ALA A 439 8.03 -5.94 22.10
CA ALA A 439 7.25 -5.99 20.86
C ALA A 439 5.72 -6.04 21.13
N PRO A 440 4.89 -5.50 20.22
CA PRO A 440 3.44 -5.49 20.40
C PRO A 440 2.86 -6.88 20.65
N ARG A 441 2.19 -7.05 21.81
CA ARG A 441 1.67 -8.34 22.29
C ARG A 441 0.80 -9.05 21.25
N TRP A 442 -0.04 -8.31 20.52
CA TRP A 442 -0.95 -8.86 19.52
C TRP A 442 -0.23 -9.41 18.29
N THR A 443 0.83 -8.74 17.81
CA THR A 443 1.61 -9.23 16.66
C THR A 443 2.48 -10.42 17.05
N VAL A 444 3.04 -10.41 18.27
CA VAL A 444 3.73 -11.59 18.83
C VAL A 444 2.77 -12.77 18.95
N ALA A 445 1.57 -12.57 19.52
CA ALA A 445 0.56 -13.63 19.65
C ALA A 445 0.16 -14.18 18.27
N TRP A 446 -0.05 -13.32 17.27
CA TRP A 446 -0.42 -13.77 15.92
C TRP A 446 0.66 -14.66 15.30
N LEU A 447 1.94 -14.22 15.31
CA LEU A 447 3.04 -15.02 14.78
C LEU A 447 3.27 -16.30 15.60
N THR A 448 3.14 -16.24 16.92
CA THR A 448 3.23 -17.43 17.78
C THR A 448 2.12 -18.43 17.44
N GLY A 449 0.90 -17.95 17.21
CA GLY A 449 -0.23 -18.79 16.79
C GLY A 449 0.02 -19.47 15.45
N LEU A 450 0.56 -18.75 14.46
CA LEU A 450 0.94 -19.31 13.17
C LEU A 450 2.05 -20.38 13.30
N VAL A 451 3.10 -20.09 14.07
CA VAL A 451 4.21 -21.04 14.33
C VAL A 451 3.69 -22.30 15.02
N ASN A 452 2.88 -22.16 16.07
CA ASN A 452 2.29 -23.29 16.79
C ASN A 452 1.37 -24.13 15.89
N LYS A 453 0.54 -23.47 15.07
CA LYS A 453 -0.33 -24.16 14.10
C LYS A 453 0.50 -25.01 13.15
N GLN A 454 1.57 -24.45 12.58
CA GLN A 454 2.43 -25.16 11.64
C GLN A 454 3.24 -26.29 12.30
N ASN A 455 3.60 -26.16 13.59
CA ASN A 455 4.18 -27.24 14.41
C ASN A 455 3.14 -28.29 14.87
N GLY A 456 1.85 -28.07 14.62
CA GLY A 456 0.77 -28.96 15.02
C GLY A 456 0.32 -28.81 16.48
N PHE A 457 0.81 -27.80 17.20
CA PHE A 457 0.38 -27.36 18.54
C PHE A 457 -0.91 -26.53 18.43
N LEU A 458 -1.99 -27.21 18.05
CA LEU A 458 -3.23 -26.56 17.63
C LEU A 458 -3.98 -25.89 18.80
N ASP A 459 -3.95 -26.49 20.00
CA ASP A 459 -4.60 -25.90 21.18
C ASP A 459 -3.91 -24.60 21.60
N GLU A 460 -2.58 -24.57 21.57
CA GLU A 460 -1.78 -23.38 21.82
C GLU A 460 -2.03 -22.30 20.75
N ALA A 461 -2.12 -22.70 19.48
CA ALA A 461 -2.45 -21.78 18.39
C ALA A 461 -3.84 -21.15 18.58
N ILE A 462 -4.85 -21.96 18.93
CA ILE A 462 -6.20 -21.49 19.27
C ILE A 462 -6.14 -20.47 20.41
N GLN A 463 -5.39 -20.76 21.48
CA GLN A 463 -5.24 -19.84 22.60
C GLN A 463 -4.63 -18.50 22.16
N GLN A 464 -3.59 -18.51 21.32
CA GLN A 464 -2.96 -17.30 20.82
C GLN A 464 -3.93 -16.46 19.97
N PHE A 465 -4.64 -17.07 19.01
CA PHE A 465 -5.59 -16.34 18.18
C PHE A 465 -6.77 -15.78 18.99
N ARG A 466 -7.30 -16.55 19.93
CA ARG A 466 -8.35 -16.07 20.84
C ARG A 466 -7.87 -14.89 21.68
N SER A 467 -6.64 -14.92 22.18
CA SER A 467 -6.10 -13.79 22.97
C SER A 467 -6.07 -12.47 22.19
N ILE A 468 -5.95 -12.52 20.86
CA ILE A 468 -5.98 -11.31 20.02
C ILE A 468 -7.42 -10.80 19.88
N LEU A 469 -8.36 -11.71 19.62
CA LEU A 469 -9.75 -11.38 19.30
C LEU A 469 -10.58 -11.02 20.56
N GLU A 470 -10.28 -11.66 21.69
CA GLU A 470 -11.12 -11.68 22.90
C GLU A 470 -10.54 -10.86 24.05
N ASP A 471 -9.21 -10.82 24.25
CA ASP A 471 -8.64 -10.10 25.39
C ASP A 471 -8.92 -8.60 25.30
N ARG A 472 -9.15 -7.98 26.46
CA ARG A 472 -9.30 -6.52 26.60
C ARG A 472 -8.40 -6.05 27.74
N TYR A 473 -7.54 -5.09 27.44
CA TYR A 473 -6.62 -4.49 28.40
C TYR A 473 -6.45 -2.99 28.14
N ALA A 474 -5.92 -2.27 29.13
CA ALA A 474 -5.92 -0.80 29.16
C ALA A 474 -5.26 -0.15 27.94
N GLU A 475 -4.22 -0.77 27.39
CA GLU A 475 -3.55 -0.24 26.19
C GLU A 475 -4.50 -0.17 24.98
N LEU A 476 -5.28 -1.23 24.72
CA LEU A 476 -6.23 -1.25 23.60
C LEU A 476 -7.27 -0.14 23.74
N GLY A 477 -7.83 0.04 24.94
CA GLY A 477 -8.78 1.12 25.23
C GLY A 477 -8.16 2.51 25.04
N ARG A 478 -6.95 2.72 25.54
CA ARG A 478 -6.21 4.01 25.43
C ARG A 478 -5.89 4.37 23.98
N ARG A 479 -5.51 3.37 23.17
CA ARG A 479 -5.12 3.55 21.76
C ARG A 479 -6.32 3.45 20.80
N GLY A 480 -7.48 2.97 21.28
CA GLY A 480 -8.68 2.77 20.47
C GLY A 480 -8.60 1.56 19.54
N PHE A 481 -7.84 0.52 19.93
CA PHE A 481 -7.69 -0.71 19.16
C PHE A 481 -8.77 -1.73 19.51
N ASP A 482 -9.23 -2.45 18.49
CA ASP A 482 -10.22 -3.53 18.59
C ASP A 482 -9.93 -4.59 17.52
N PHE A 483 -9.06 -5.54 17.85
CA PHE A 483 -8.68 -6.62 16.93
C PHE A 483 -9.77 -7.67 16.72
N SER A 484 -10.94 -7.55 17.36
CA SER A 484 -12.03 -8.51 17.17
C SER A 484 -12.62 -8.51 15.75
N LYS A 485 -12.24 -7.52 14.94
CA LYS A 485 -12.60 -7.37 13.53
C LYS A 485 -11.48 -7.74 12.55
N ASP A 486 -10.34 -8.27 13.03
CA ASP A 486 -9.30 -8.82 12.17
C ASP A 486 -9.78 -10.16 11.60
N TYR A 487 -10.49 -10.12 10.47
CA TYR A 487 -11.06 -11.33 9.89
C TYR A 487 -10.00 -12.32 9.38
N GLU A 488 -8.75 -11.88 9.17
CA GLU A 488 -7.65 -12.80 8.85
C GLU A 488 -7.29 -13.63 10.07
N VAL A 489 -7.23 -13.02 11.27
CA VAL A 489 -7.04 -13.77 12.52
C VAL A 489 -8.25 -14.64 12.85
N ILE A 490 -9.47 -14.18 12.55
CA ILE A 490 -10.70 -15.00 12.70
C ILE A 490 -10.63 -16.23 11.77
N ASN A 491 -10.21 -16.05 10.52
CA ASN A 491 -10.02 -17.14 9.58
C ASN A 491 -8.96 -18.14 10.05
N GLU A 492 -7.82 -17.65 10.56
CA GLU A 492 -6.78 -18.51 11.15
C GLU A 492 -7.32 -19.34 12.33
N LEU A 493 -8.10 -18.71 13.23
CA LEU A 493 -8.73 -19.41 14.34
C LEU A 493 -9.73 -20.49 13.84
N GLY A 494 -10.60 -20.15 12.88
CA GLY A 494 -11.55 -21.08 12.28
C GLY A 494 -10.86 -22.28 11.61
N GLN A 495 -9.80 -22.01 10.84
CA GLN A 495 -9.02 -23.06 10.20
C GLN A 495 -8.31 -23.96 11.23
N THR A 496 -7.77 -23.38 12.31
CA THR A 496 -7.10 -24.14 13.38
C THR A 496 -8.08 -25.05 14.12
N TYR A 497 -9.31 -24.60 14.41
CA TYR A 497 -10.36 -25.47 14.93
C TYR A 497 -10.69 -26.62 13.99
N PHE A 498 -10.79 -26.35 12.68
CA PHE A 498 -11.09 -27.39 11.70
C PHE A 498 -9.94 -28.40 11.55
N GLU A 499 -8.69 -27.96 11.59
CA GLU A 499 -7.52 -28.84 11.63
C GLU A 499 -7.51 -29.72 12.89
N LEU A 500 -7.86 -29.17 14.05
CA LEU A 500 -7.96 -29.95 15.29
C LEU A 500 -9.10 -30.97 15.21
N ALA A 501 -10.25 -30.61 14.64
CA ALA A 501 -11.35 -31.54 14.40
C ALA A 501 -10.94 -32.74 13.51
N LYS A 502 -10.03 -32.53 12.55
CA LYS A 502 -9.50 -33.61 11.71
C LYS A 502 -8.60 -34.59 12.47
N LYS A 503 -7.97 -34.17 13.58
CA LYS A 503 -7.17 -35.03 14.48
C LYS A 503 -8.07 -35.87 15.41
N GLU A 504 -9.24 -35.35 15.78
CA GLU A 504 -10.19 -35.97 16.72
C GLU A 504 -11.06 -37.10 16.13
N ARG A 505 -10.53 -37.89 15.17
CA ARG A 505 -11.30 -38.95 14.48
C ARG A 505 -11.84 -40.04 15.43
N GLY A 506 -11.18 -40.25 16.56
CA GLY A 506 -11.59 -41.20 17.58
C GLY A 506 -12.72 -40.71 18.50
N ASN A 507 -13.10 -39.43 18.42
CA ASN A 507 -14.13 -38.83 19.24
C ASN A 507 -15.10 -37.99 18.38
N PRO A 508 -16.14 -38.62 17.81
CA PRO A 508 -17.08 -37.95 16.91
C PRO A 508 -17.77 -36.72 17.51
N GLU A 509 -18.07 -36.73 18.81
CA GLU A 509 -18.75 -35.61 19.45
C GLU A 509 -17.81 -34.40 19.63
N ARG A 510 -16.56 -34.64 20.05
CA ARG A 510 -15.54 -33.59 20.10
C ARG A 510 -15.22 -33.05 18.71
N GLN A 511 -15.14 -33.92 17.71
CA GLN A 511 -14.94 -33.52 16.32
C GLN A 511 -16.06 -32.58 15.84
N LYS A 512 -17.33 -32.94 16.06
CA LYS A 512 -18.48 -32.07 15.72
C LYS A 512 -18.47 -30.75 16.49
N GLU A 513 -18.12 -30.76 17.78
CA GLU A 513 -17.99 -29.54 18.58
C GLU A 513 -16.96 -28.57 17.96
N LEU A 514 -15.78 -29.06 17.60
CA LEU A 514 -14.72 -28.27 16.99
C LEU A 514 -15.11 -27.75 15.59
N MET A 515 -15.78 -28.57 14.79
CA MET A 515 -16.35 -28.15 13.50
C MET A 515 -17.35 -27.01 13.67
N ARG A 516 -18.23 -27.07 14.68
CA ARG A 516 -19.17 -25.97 14.97
C ARG A 516 -18.46 -24.68 15.39
N LYS A 517 -17.39 -24.78 16.18
CA LYS A 517 -16.54 -23.61 16.51
C LYS A 517 -15.88 -23.01 15.26
N ALA A 518 -15.42 -23.85 14.34
CA ALA A 518 -14.88 -23.39 13.06
C ALA A 518 -15.96 -22.66 12.23
N VAL A 519 -17.17 -23.22 12.13
CA VAL A 519 -18.32 -22.58 11.46
C VAL A 519 -18.61 -21.21 12.07
N GLU A 520 -18.67 -21.09 13.40
CA GLU A 520 -18.90 -19.81 14.09
C GLU A 520 -17.88 -18.74 13.67
N GLN A 521 -16.59 -19.10 13.59
CA GLN A 521 -15.55 -18.16 13.18
C GLN A 521 -15.69 -17.75 11.72
N PHE A 522 -15.90 -18.69 10.80
CA PHE A 522 -16.06 -18.34 9.39
C PHE A 522 -17.34 -17.54 9.13
N GLN A 523 -18.43 -17.82 9.85
CA GLN A 523 -19.62 -16.98 9.81
C GLN A 523 -19.34 -15.58 10.32
N LYS A 524 -18.57 -15.43 11.40
CA LYS A 524 -18.12 -14.12 11.89
C LYS A 524 -17.29 -13.38 10.83
N THR A 525 -16.39 -14.06 10.12
CA THR A 525 -15.71 -13.48 8.95
C THR A 525 -16.71 -12.98 7.92
N LEU A 526 -17.71 -13.78 7.54
CA LEU A 526 -18.72 -13.37 6.55
C LEU A 526 -19.61 -12.21 7.00
N THR A 527 -19.73 -11.93 8.31
CA THR A 527 -20.40 -10.71 8.79
C THR A 527 -19.58 -9.44 8.55
N LEU A 528 -18.25 -9.55 8.49
CA LEU A 528 -17.32 -8.44 8.24
C LEU A 528 -17.00 -8.29 6.75
N ASP A 529 -16.87 -9.43 6.07
CA ASP A 529 -16.53 -9.55 4.66
C ASP A 529 -17.36 -10.68 4.02
N SER A 530 -18.54 -10.35 3.51
CA SER A 530 -19.48 -11.32 2.93
C SER A 530 -18.99 -11.97 1.64
N GLU A 531 -17.88 -11.51 1.10
CA GLU A 531 -17.26 -11.98 -0.14
C GLU A 531 -15.92 -12.72 0.12
N ASN A 532 -15.68 -13.11 1.37
CA ASN A 532 -14.47 -13.81 1.77
C ASN A 532 -14.45 -15.24 1.21
N SER A 533 -13.74 -15.42 0.09
CA SER A 533 -13.68 -16.70 -0.62
C SER A 533 -13.13 -17.85 0.24
N ALA A 534 -12.18 -17.58 1.14
CA ALA A 534 -11.59 -18.58 2.04
C ALA A 534 -12.59 -19.06 3.11
N ALA A 535 -13.40 -18.16 3.68
CA ALA A 535 -14.45 -18.54 4.62
C ALA A 535 -15.52 -19.40 3.95
N HIS A 536 -15.98 -19.02 2.75
CA HIS A 536 -16.92 -19.84 1.96
C HIS A 536 -16.36 -21.22 1.63
N TYR A 537 -15.09 -21.32 1.21
CA TYR A 537 -14.45 -22.61 0.95
C TYR A 537 -14.46 -23.53 2.18
N ASN A 538 -14.06 -23.00 3.33
CA ASN A 538 -13.98 -23.82 4.54
C ASN A 538 -15.37 -24.18 5.08
N LEU A 539 -16.34 -23.27 5.03
CA LEU A 539 -17.72 -23.57 5.39
C LEU A 539 -18.31 -24.67 4.50
N ALA A 540 -18.07 -24.63 3.19
CA ALA A 540 -18.49 -25.68 2.28
C ALA A 540 -17.96 -27.07 2.68
N LEU A 541 -16.68 -27.16 3.04
CA LEU A 541 -16.07 -28.41 3.50
C LEU A 541 -16.63 -28.88 4.84
N ILE A 542 -16.82 -27.97 5.78
CA ILE A 542 -17.27 -28.31 7.14
C ILE A 542 -18.75 -28.73 7.13
N HIS A 543 -19.63 -28.00 6.45
CA HIS A 543 -21.04 -28.36 6.34
C HIS A 543 -21.24 -29.72 5.66
N ALA A 544 -20.46 -30.02 4.61
CA ALA A 544 -20.47 -31.34 3.99
C ALA A 544 -20.09 -32.46 4.98
N GLN A 545 -19.06 -32.23 5.83
CA GLN A 545 -18.67 -33.19 6.86
C GLN A 545 -19.68 -33.31 8.01
N LEU A 546 -20.44 -32.26 8.28
CA LEU A 546 -21.55 -32.27 9.24
C LEU A 546 -22.85 -32.86 8.68
N GLY A 547 -22.90 -33.18 7.38
CA GLY A 547 -24.08 -33.74 6.70
C GLY A 547 -25.11 -32.69 6.27
N ASP A 548 -24.74 -31.41 6.27
CA ASP A 548 -25.59 -30.28 5.84
C ASP A 548 -25.29 -29.91 4.39
N GLU A 549 -25.81 -30.71 3.45
CA GLU A 549 -25.53 -30.54 2.02
C GLU A 549 -26.09 -29.25 1.43
N GLN A 550 -27.15 -28.67 2.03
CA GLN A 550 -27.73 -27.43 1.56
C GLN A 550 -26.78 -26.26 1.79
N GLU A 551 -26.28 -26.10 3.02
CA GLU A 551 -25.30 -25.06 3.35
C GLU A 551 -23.97 -25.30 2.63
N ALA A 552 -23.55 -26.57 2.50
CA ALA A 552 -22.36 -26.91 1.74
C ALA A 552 -22.47 -26.47 0.28
N ALA A 553 -23.60 -26.75 -0.38
CA ALA A 553 -23.84 -26.34 -1.77
C ALA A 553 -23.91 -24.81 -1.93
N TYR A 554 -24.56 -24.11 -0.99
CA TYR A 554 -24.59 -22.64 -0.98
C TYR A 554 -23.18 -22.05 -0.94
N HIS A 555 -22.36 -22.51 0.01
CA HIS A 555 -21.01 -21.98 0.17
C HIS A 555 -20.04 -22.42 -0.93
N ARG A 556 -20.22 -23.59 -1.56
CA ARG A 556 -19.49 -23.96 -2.79
C ARG A 556 -19.76 -22.96 -3.91
N LYS A 557 -21.03 -22.60 -4.13
CA LYS A 557 -21.42 -21.62 -5.14
C LYS A 557 -20.84 -20.24 -4.87
N GLU A 558 -20.93 -19.74 -3.63
CA GLU A 558 -20.36 -18.43 -3.28
C GLU A 558 -18.82 -18.44 -3.39
N HIS A 559 -18.15 -19.54 -3.01
CA HIS A 559 -16.71 -19.68 -3.22
C HIS A 559 -16.33 -19.56 -4.71
N GLU A 560 -17.02 -20.29 -5.59
CA GLU A 560 -16.78 -20.26 -7.05
C GLU A 560 -17.04 -18.87 -7.66
N LYS A 561 -18.05 -18.16 -7.15
CA LYS A 561 -18.37 -16.78 -7.54
C LYS A 561 -17.20 -15.83 -7.26
N TYR A 562 -16.62 -15.89 -6.05
CA TYR A 562 -15.53 -14.99 -5.64
C TYR A 562 -14.12 -15.47 -6.05
N LEU A 563 -13.95 -16.74 -6.43
CA LEU A 563 -12.66 -17.29 -6.85
C LEU A 563 -12.16 -16.62 -8.14
N ALA A 564 -10.89 -16.20 -8.19
CA ALA A 564 -10.29 -15.67 -9.42
C ALA A 564 -10.11 -16.76 -10.49
N ASP A 565 -10.18 -16.40 -11.77
CA ASP A 565 -9.80 -17.32 -12.87
C ASP A 565 -8.30 -17.20 -13.14
N TYR A 566 -7.52 -18.02 -12.42
CA TYR A 566 -6.06 -18.00 -12.51
C TYR A 566 -5.53 -18.41 -13.90
N ASN A 567 -6.20 -19.34 -14.59
CA ASN A 567 -5.76 -19.78 -15.92
C ASN A 567 -5.90 -18.66 -16.96
N ALA A 568 -7.02 -17.94 -16.94
CA ALA A 568 -7.21 -16.78 -17.79
C ALA A 568 -6.27 -15.63 -17.41
N ALA A 569 -6.01 -15.43 -16.11
CA ALA A 569 -5.06 -14.43 -15.62
C ALA A 569 -3.63 -14.71 -16.13
N ASP A 570 -3.14 -15.94 -16.02
CA ASP A 570 -1.80 -16.33 -16.46
C ASP A 570 -1.61 -16.11 -17.97
N ARG A 571 -2.65 -16.39 -18.77
CA ARG A 571 -2.65 -16.11 -20.21
C ARG A 571 -2.52 -14.61 -20.49
N ALA A 572 -3.34 -13.77 -19.84
CA ALA A 572 -3.30 -12.32 -20.02
C ALA A 572 -1.93 -11.74 -19.62
N ILE A 573 -1.40 -12.17 -18.47
CA ILE A 573 -0.06 -11.79 -17.98
C ILE A 573 1.03 -12.18 -19.00
N SER A 574 0.97 -13.41 -19.52
CA SER A 574 1.95 -13.90 -20.50
C SER A 574 1.93 -13.09 -21.80
N ILE A 575 0.77 -12.63 -22.25
CA ILE A 575 0.64 -11.77 -23.43
C ILE A 575 1.22 -10.38 -23.13
N ALA A 576 0.84 -9.77 -22.00
CA ALA A 576 1.32 -8.46 -21.59
C ALA A 576 2.84 -8.39 -21.47
N ARG A 577 3.46 -9.43 -20.87
CA ARG A 577 4.92 -9.54 -20.73
C ARG A 577 5.64 -9.56 -22.08
N ARG A 578 5.05 -10.16 -23.11
CA ARG A 578 5.61 -10.16 -24.48
C ARG A 578 5.41 -8.82 -25.19
N ALA A 579 4.29 -8.14 -24.93
CA ALA A 579 3.92 -6.91 -25.61
C ALA A 579 4.71 -5.68 -25.12
N SER A 580 5.09 -5.63 -23.85
CA SER A 580 5.78 -4.48 -23.26
C SER A 580 7.05 -4.89 -22.51
N PRO A 581 8.24 -4.67 -23.10
CA PRO A 581 9.51 -4.97 -22.45
C PRO A 581 9.72 -4.22 -21.12
N ALA A 582 9.29 -2.96 -21.05
CA ALA A 582 9.41 -2.15 -19.84
C ALA A 582 8.49 -2.66 -18.73
N ALA A 583 7.23 -3.00 -19.04
CA ALA A 583 6.31 -3.56 -18.06
C ALA A 583 6.74 -4.97 -17.63
N ASN A 584 7.29 -5.77 -18.55
CA ASN A 584 7.87 -7.07 -18.22
C ASN A 584 9.07 -6.94 -17.28
N GLN A 585 9.95 -5.96 -17.49
CA GLN A 585 11.05 -5.70 -16.55
C GLN A 585 10.51 -5.28 -15.17
N ALA A 586 9.53 -4.38 -15.13
CA ALA A 586 8.92 -3.94 -13.87
C ALA A 586 8.18 -5.07 -13.14
N ALA A 587 7.73 -6.11 -13.85
CA ALA A 587 7.06 -7.28 -13.28
C ALA A 587 8.02 -8.41 -12.85
N GLN A 588 9.33 -8.19 -12.91
CA GLN A 588 10.29 -9.16 -12.38
C GLN A 588 10.28 -9.15 -10.86
N ALA A 589 10.60 -10.31 -10.30
CA ALA A 589 10.87 -10.55 -8.89
C ALA A 589 11.71 -9.44 -8.22
N THR A 590 12.90 -9.22 -8.77
CA THR A 590 13.83 -8.15 -8.37
C THR A 590 14.11 -7.29 -9.58
N VAL A 591 13.95 -5.97 -9.45
CA VAL A 591 14.12 -5.02 -10.56
C VAL A 591 15.27 -4.06 -10.28
N ILE A 592 16.24 -4.03 -11.20
CA ILE A 592 17.32 -3.04 -11.22
C ILE A 592 17.04 -2.03 -12.32
N TYR A 593 16.91 -0.76 -11.95
CA TYR A 593 16.62 0.35 -12.84
C TYR A 593 17.91 1.07 -13.28
N PRO A 594 18.36 0.91 -14.53
CA PRO A 594 19.60 1.54 -15.00
C PRO A 594 19.41 3.04 -15.19
N LEU A 595 20.25 3.85 -14.53
CA LEU A 595 20.23 5.31 -14.66
C LEU A 595 20.93 5.81 -15.94
N GLN A 596 21.67 4.95 -16.64
CA GLN A 596 22.43 5.33 -17.84
C GLN A 596 21.89 4.64 -19.10
N ARG A 597 20.58 4.39 -19.14
CA ARG A 597 19.91 3.76 -20.27
C ARG A 597 19.90 4.68 -21.49
N ARG A 598 20.31 4.15 -22.65
CA ARG A 598 20.23 4.87 -23.93
C ARG A 598 18.76 5.20 -24.25
N GLY A 599 18.50 6.46 -24.59
CA GLY A 599 17.15 6.94 -24.93
C GLY A 599 16.26 7.23 -23.70
N ALA A 600 16.81 7.22 -22.49
CA ALA A 600 16.09 7.72 -21.32
C ALA A 600 15.78 9.22 -21.48
N PRO A 601 14.51 9.65 -21.33
CA PRO A 601 14.15 11.07 -21.43
C PRO A 601 14.93 11.93 -20.43
N GLY A 602 15.56 13.00 -20.92
CA GLY A 602 16.41 13.88 -20.10
C GLY A 602 17.83 13.35 -19.83
N PHE A 603 18.26 12.25 -20.47
CA PHE A 603 19.65 11.77 -20.43
C PHE A 603 20.42 12.09 -21.74
N PRO A 604 21.61 12.72 -21.68
CA PRO A 604 22.37 13.04 -22.89
C PRO A 604 22.85 11.80 -23.67
N LEU A 605 22.55 11.75 -24.97
CA LEU A 605 22.90 10.64 -25.87
C LEU A 605 24.41 10.36 -25.94
N GLU A 606 25.25 11.40 -25.90
CA GLU A 606 26.72 11.28 -26.02
C GLU A 606 27.35 10.49 -24.85
N ILE A 607 26.74 10.56 -23.65
CA ILE A 607 27.22 9.86 -22.45
C ILE A 607 26.81 8.39 -22.51
N ALA A 608 25.62 8.09 -23.02
CA ALA A 608 25.12 6.73 -23.17
C ALA A 608 26.00 5.87 -24.10
N VAL A 609 26.53 6.45 -25.19
CA VAL A 609 27.35 5.73 -26.18
C VAL A 609 28.73 5.34 -25.63
N LYS A 610 29.37 6.20 -24.84
CA LYS A 610 30.69 5.90 -24.23
C LYS A 610 30.62 4.77 -23.21
N THR A 611 29.51 4.66 -22.48
CA THR A 611 29.32 3.64 -21.42
C THR A 611 29.13 2.23 -21.99
N VAL A 612 28.58 2.09 -23.20
CA VAL A 612 28.39 0.77 -23.85
C VAL A 612 29.70 0.24 -24.44
N LEU A 613 30.57 1.11 -24.94
CA LEU A 613 31.86 0.72 -25.50
C LEU A 613 32.88 0.25 -24.45
N SER A 614 32.69 0.60 -23.18
CA SER A 614 33.50 0.12 -22.06
C SER A 614 32.94 -1.16 -21.39
N ALA A 615 31.76 -1.62 -21.81
CA ALA A 615 31.05 -2.78 -21.23
C ALA A 615 31.02 -4.01 -22.18
N GLN A 616 31.71 -3.94 -23.32
CA GLN A 616 32.11 -5.07 -24.15
C GLN A 616 33.60 -5.35 -23.91
#